data_AF-A0A2V7XGG1-F1
#
_entry.id   AF-A0A2V7XGG1-F1
#
_cell.length_a   1.000
_cell.length_b   1.000
_cell.length_c   1.000
_cell.angle_alpha   90.00
_cell.angle_beta   90.00
_cell.angle_gamma   90.00
#
_symmetry.space_group_name_H-M   'P 1'
#
loop_
_entity.id
_entity.type
_entity.pdbx_description
1 polymer ?
#
loop_
_entity_poly.entity_id
_entity_poly.type
_entity_poly.pdbx_seq_one_letter_code
_entity_poly.pdbx_strand_id
1 'polypeptide(L)'
;MAKLGLFRPIRPLYPPDELNVYWRRAPPEVDRAWGQVDRILRALATETAAHDARFLVVYVPSRFEVSDSDLEVTRAWYGLDEASWGRGPVVRRLTGIASARGFPVLDLTAALRKVENPVRGPYYEYDGHWNAIGHQVAAAAIAERLAAQGWLPRCAGKGR
;
A
#
# COMPACT_ATOMS: atom_id res chain seq x y z
N MET A 1 22.25 -6.60 31.58
CA MET A 1 20.88 -6.42 32.11
C MET A 1 19.85 -7.44 31.58
N ALA A 2 20.22 -8.43 30.76
CA ALA A 2 19.31 -9.50 30.29
C ALA A 2 19.28 -10.77 31.19
N LYS A 3 19.72 -10.67 32.45
CA LYS A 3 19.86 -11.80 33.39
C LYS A 3 18.80 -11.85 34.50
N LEU A 4 17.77 -10.99 34.45
CA LEU A 4 16.81 -10.83 35.55
C LEU A 4 15.41 -11.45 35.32
N GLY A 5 15.21 -12.29 34.29
CA GLY A 5 14.02 -13.15 34.18
C GLY A 5 12.65 -12.44 34.12
N LEU A 6 12.62 -11.11 34.03
CA LEU A 6 11.40 -10.29 34.07
C LEU A 6 10.66 -10.20 32.73
N PHE A 7 11.25 -10.71 31.64
CA PHE A 7 10.62 -10.76 30.32
C PHE A 7 10.93 -12.09 29.64
N ARG A 8 9.90 -12.81 29.20
CA ARG A 8 10.08 -13.91 28.26
C ARG A 8 10.70 -13.32 26.99
N PRO A 9 11.77 -13.90 26.43
CA PRO A 9 12.25 -13.48 25.11
C PRO A 9 11.08 -13.65 24.12
N ILE A 10 10.77 -12.60 23.36
CA ILE A 10 9.83 -12.68 22.25
C ILE A 10 10.43 -13.71 21.30
N ARG A 11 9.89 -14.92 21.31
CA ARG A 11 10.21 -15.90 20.28
C ARG A 11 9.50 -15.41 19.03
N PRO A 12 10.23 -15.13 17.93
CA PRO A 12 9.58 -14.66 16.72
C PRO A 12 8.53 -15.71 16.34
N LEU A 13 7.27 -15.25 16.25
CA LEU A 13 6.23 -16.07 15.67
C LEU A 13 6.55 -16.27 14.19
N TYR A 14 6.13 -17.39 13.63
CA TYR A 14 6.19 -17.54 12.18
C TYR A 14 5.42 -16.37 11.55
N PRO A 15 6.03 -15.60 10.63
CA PRO A 15 5.31 -14.54 9.94
C PRO A 15 4.08 -15.15 9.26
N PRO A 16 2.91 -14.52 9.37
CA PRO A 16 1.72 -15.03 8.74
C PRO A 16 1.84 -14.85 7.21
N ASP A 17 1.12 -15.68 6.45
CA ASP A 17 1.32 -15.81 5.01
C ASP A 17 1.08 -14.50 4.24
N GLU A 18 0.27 -13.59 4.79
CA GLU A 18 0.01 -12.27 4.21
C GLU A 18 1.29 -11.43 4.12
N LEU A 19 2.29 -11.68 4.97
CA LEU A 19 3.57 -10.98 4.88
C LEU A 19 4.47 -11.49 3.76
N ASN A 20 4.14 -12.62 3.12
CA ASN A 20 4.97 -13.22 2.10
C ASN A 20 5.11 -12.35 0.83
N VAL A 21 4.17 -11.44 0.59
CA VAL A 21 4.23 -10.51 -0.55
C VAL A 21 5.30 -9.43 -0.40
N TYR A 22 5.85 -9.27 0.81
CA TYR A 22 6.88 -8.27 1.15
C TYR A 22 8.30 -8.86 1.24
N TRP A 23 8.48 -10.14 0.88
CA TRP A 23 9.82 -10.67 0.63
C TRP A 23 10.37 -10.11 -0.68
N ARG A 24 11.64 -9.68 -0.66
CA ARG A 24 12.33 -9.20 -1.88
C ARG A 24 12.48 -10.31 -2.91
N ARG A 25 12.64 -11.56 -2.44
CA ARG A 25 12.50 -12.77 -3.25
C ARG A 25 11.20 -13.45 -2.84
N ALA A 26 10.16 -13.24 -3.62
CA ALA A 26 8.85 -13.83 -3.35
C ALA A 26 8.91 -15.37 -3.47
N PRO A 27 8.16 -16.09 -2.62
CA PRO A 27 7.91 -17.52 -2.81
C PRO A 27 7.22 -17.82 -4.16
N PRO A 28 7.37 -19.03 -4.72
CA PRO A 28 6.78 -19.38 -6.02
C PRO A 28 5.26 -19.18 -6.10
N GLU A 29 4.53 -19.43 -5.02
CA GLU A 29 3.09 -19.20 -4.92
C GLU A 29 2.71 -17.73 -5.01
N VAL A 30 3.49 -16.84 -4.37
CA VAL A 30 3.32 -15.39 -4.46
C VAL A 30 3.63 -14.93 -5.88
N ASP A 31 4.68 -15.46 -6.51
CA ASP A 31 5.00 -15.15 -7.91
C ASP A 31 3.88 -15.57 -8.87
N ARG A 32 3.30 -16.76 -8.68
CA ARG A 32 2.14 -17.23 -9.46
C ARG A 32 0.92 -16.32 -9.27
N ALA A 33 0.65 -15.90 -8.03
CA ALA A 33 -0.43 -14.98 -7.72
C ALA A 33 -0.24 -13.62 -8.40
N TRP A 34 0.98 -13.08 -8.42
CA TRP A 34 1.29 -11.85 -9.16
C TRP A 34 1.10 -11.99 -10.67
N GLY A 35 1.37 -13.17 -11.24
CA GLY A 35 1.04 -13.48 -12.63
C GLY A 35 -0.47 -13.53 -12.91
N GLN A 36 -1.31 -13.80 -11.90
CA GLN A 36 -2.77 -13.66 -12.01
C GLN A 36 -3.19 -12.19 -11.91
N VAL A 37 -2.64 -11.44 -10.96
CA VAL A 37 -2.90 -10.00 -10.80
C VAL A 37 -2.59 -9.23 -12.08
N ASP A 38 -1.43 -9.47 -12.71
CA ASP A 38 -1.08 -8.86 -14.00
C ASP A 38 -2.13 -9.13 -15.09
N ARG A 39 -2.55 -10.39 -15.24
CA ARG A 39 -3.57 -10.77 -16.24
C ARG A 39 -4.92 -10.09 -15.96
N ILE A 40 -5.33 -10.02 -14.71
CA ILE A 40 -6.59 -9.39 -14.29
C ILE A 40 -6.55 -7.88 -14.53
N LEU A 41 -5.49 -7.20 -14.09
CA LEU A 41 -5.34 -5.76 -14.29
C LEU A 41 -5.27 -5.38 -15.76
N ARG A 42 -4.58 -6.19 -16.59
CA ARG A 42 -4.57 -5.99 -18.04
C ARG A 42 -5.96 -6.15 -18.65
N ALA A 43 -6.69 -7.20 -18.26
CA ALA A 43 -8.03 -7.45 -18.76
C ALA A 43 -8.97 -6.29 -18.39
N LEU A 44 -8.92 -5.84 -17.14
CA LEU A 44 -9.70 -4.71 -16.66
C LEU A 44 -9.35 -3.41 -17.37
N ALA A 45 -8.07 -3.12 -17.59
CA ALA A 45 -7.64 -1.94 -18.34
C ALA A 45 -8.16 -1.96 -19.79
N THR A 46 -8.11 -3.14 -20.43
CA THR A 46 -8.61 -3.34 -21.79
C THR A 46 -10.12 -3.13 -21.87
N GLU A 47 -10.86 -3.75 -20.94
CA GLU A 47 -12.31 -3.62 -20.84
C GLU A 47 -12.73 -2.17 -20.61
N THR A 48 -12.08 -1.49 -19.66
CA THR A 48 -12.36 -0.08 -19.34
C THR A 48 -12.15 0.81 -20.57
N ALA A 49 -11.10 0.57 -21.35
CA ALA A 49 -10.83 1.31 -22.58
C ALA A 49 -11.86 1.02 -23.69
N ALA A 50 -12.34 -0.21 -23.82
CA ALA A 50 -13.40 -0.59 -24.77
C ALA A 50 -14.74 0.12 -24.50
N HIS A 51 -14.94 0.60 -23.26
CA HIS A 51 -16.12 1.34 -22.82
C HIS A 51 -15.89 2.85 -22.66
N ASP A 52 -14.85 3.41 -23.29
CA ASP A 52 -14.49 4.84 -23.20
C ASP A 52 -14.31 5.37 -21.76
N ALA A 53 -14.03 4.48 -20.81
CA ALA A 53 -13.80 4.80 -19.42
C ALA A 53 -12.30 4.99 -19.13
N ARG A 54 -11.98 5.55 -17.96
CA ARG A 54 -10.61 5.79 -17.51
C ARG A 54 -10.24 4.80 -16.41
N PHE A 55 -9.03 4.23 -16.48
CA PHE A 55 -8.55 3.24 -15.53
C PHE A 55 -7.38 3.79 -14.72
N LEU A 56 -7.51 3.79 -13.38
CA LEU A 56 -6.46 4.14 -12.43
C LEU A 56 -6.45 3.10 -11.32
N VAL A 57 -5.26 2.60 -11.00
CA VAL A 57 -5.06 1.76 -9.81
C VAL A 57 -4.54 2.63 -8.67
N VAL A 58 -5.19 2.55 -7.51
CA VAL A 58 -4.74 3.23 -6.29
C VAL A 58 -4.16 2.20 -5.34
N TYR A 59 -2.88 2.36 -4.98
CA TYR A 59 -2.20 1.48 -4.05
C TYR A 59 -2.49 1.89 -2.61
N VAL A 60 -3.04 0.94 -1.84
CA VAL A 60 -3.34 1.08 -0.42
C VAL A 60 -2.18 0.44 0.36
N PRO A 61 -1.27 1.24 0.95
CA PRO A 61 -0.16 0.69 1.72
C PRO A 61 -0.62 0.11 3.06
N SER A 62 0.05 -0.93 3.51
CA SER A 62 -0.03 -1.45 4.87
C SER A 62 0.50 -0.42 5.88
N ARG A 63 0.06 -0.52 7.12
CA ARG A 63 0.47 0.40 8.19
C ARG A 63 1.99 0.49 8.37
N PHE A 64 2.71 -0.64 8.33
CA PHE A 64 4.17 -0.67 8.43
C PHE A 64 4.88 -0.09 7.19
N GLU A 65 4.19 0.11 6.06
CA GLU A 65 4.75 0.83 4.90
C GLU A 65 4.71 2.34 5.10
N VAL A 66 3.82 2.82 5.99
CA VAL A 66 3.67 4.23 6.33
C VAL A 66 4.46 4.57 7.60
N SER A 67 4.38 3.79 8.67
CA SER A 67 4.95 4.12 9.97
C SER A 67 6.28 3.41 10.25
N ASP A 68 7.29 4.16 10.72
CA ASP A 68 8.62 3.62 11.06
C ASP A 68 8.58 2.79 12.34
N SER A 69 7.84 3.25 13.35
CA SER A 69 7.58 2.47 14.56
C SER A 69 6.86 1.15 14.26
N ASP A 70 5.82 1.16 13.41
CA ASP A 70 5.10 -0.08 13.10
C ASP A 70 5.95 -1.06 12.28
N LEU A 71 6.89 -0.57 11.46
CA LEU A 71 7.86 -1.42 10.79
C LEU A 71 8.80 -2.08 11.78
N GLU A 72 9.36 -1.33 12.72
CA GLU A 72 10.25 -1.86 13.75
C GLU A 72 9.55 -2.92 14.60
N VAL A 73 8.33 -2.63 15.05
CA VAL A 73 7.50 -3.58 15.81
C VAL A 73 7.23 -4.85 14.99
N THR A 74 6.80 -4.71 13.73
CA THR A 74 6.52 -5.86 12.85
C THR A 74 7.77 -6.73 12.66
N ARG A 75 8.93 -6.11 12.43
CA ARG A 75 10.19 -6.84 12.27
C ARG A 75 10.62 -7.55 13.54
N ALA A 76 10.51 -6.90 14.69
CA ALA A 76 10.86 -7.51 15.98
C ALA A 76 9.92 -8.67 16.32
N TRP A 77 8.63 -8.52 16.07
CA TRP A 77 7.60 -9.50 16.39
C TRP A 77 7.75 -10.81 15.60
N TYR A 78 8.12 -10.70 14.32
CA TYR A 78 8.24 -11.85 13.41
C TYR A 78 9.69 -12.23 13.06
N GLY A 79 10.69 -11.55 13.64
CA GLY A 79 12.10 -11.82 13.36
C GLY A 79 12.51 -11.54 11.91
N LEU A 80 11.96 -10.48 11.30
CA LEU A 80 12.16 -10.16 9.89
C LEU A 80 13.44 -9.34 9.66
N ASP A 81 14.25 -9.82 8.72
CA ASP A 81 15.48 -9.16 8.29
C ASP A 81 15.23 -8.14 7.16
N GLU A 82 15.87 -6.98 7.25
CA GLU A 82 15.69 -5.88 6.30
C GLU A 82 16.32 -6.14 4.92
N ALA A 83 17.37 -6.98 4.89
CA ALA A 83 18.00 -7.35 3.64
C ALA A 83 17.09 -8.25 2.79
N SER A 84 16.19 -9.01 3.41
CA SER A 84 15.29 -9.96 2.74
C SER A 84 13.81 -9.51 2.69
N TRP A 85 13.37 -8.66 3.61
CA TRP A 85 11.97 -8.22 3.74
C TRP A 85 11.87 -6.69 3.90
N GLY A 86 10.79 -6.07 3.42
CA GLY A 86 10.58 -4.65 3.66
C GLY A 86 9.39 -4.05 2.91
N ARG A 87 9.27 -2.71 2.95
CA ARG A 87 8.10 -1.97 2.46
C ARG A 87 7.90 -2.01 0.94
N GLY A 88 9.00 -2.07 0.18
CA GLY A 88 8.94 -1.78 -1.25
C GLY A 88 8.53 -2.90 -2.23
N PRO A 89 8.62 -4.22 -1.94
CA PRO A 89 8.36 -5.25 -2.96
C PRO A 89 6.99 -5.17 -3.62
N VAL A 90 5.92 -4.94 -2.85
CA VAL A 90 4.54 -4.91 -3.35
C VAL A 90 4.34 -3.75 -4.32
N VAL A 91 4.61 -2.51 -3.89
CA VAL A 91 4.44 -1.32 -4.73
C VAL A 91 5.36 -1.35 -5.97
N ARG A 92 6.59 -1.86 -5.84
CA ARG A 92 7.50 -2.02 -7.00
C ARG A 92 6.94 -2.99 -8.04
N ARG A 93 6.31 -4.07 -7.59
CA ARG A 93 5.74 -5.06 -8.49
C ARG A 93 4.51 -4.53 -9.20
N LEU A 94 3.63 -3.86 -8.44
CA LEU A 94 2.44 -3.22 -8.99
C LEU A 94 2.80 -2.12 -10.02
N THR A 95 3.75 -1.26 -9.68
CA THR A 95 4.22 -0.19 -10.60
C THR A 95 4.93 -0.77 -11.83
N GLY A 96 5.67 -1.87 -11.69
CA GLY A 96 6.25 -2.61 -12.81
C GLY A 96 5.19 -3.15 -13.78
N ILE A 97 4.13 -3.79 -13.26
CA ILE A 97 2.99 -4.25 -14.06
C ILE A 97 2.34 -3.06 -14.77
N ALA A 98 2.04 -1.99 -14.03
CA ALA A 98 1.39 -0.81 -14.56
C ALA A 98 2.18 -0.14 -15.69
N SER A 99 3.49 -0.02 -15.50
CA SER A 99 4.41 0.52 -16.52
C SER A 99 4.44 -0.36 -17.77
N ALA A 100 4.49 -1.69 -17.62
CA ALA A 100 4.49 -2.62 -18.75
C ALA A 100 3.14 -2.66 -19.51
N ARG A 101 2.03 -2.34 -18.84
CA ARG A 101 0.67 -2.39 -19.40
C ARG A 101 0.12 -1.03 -19.84
N GLY A 102 0.77 0.07 -19.47
CA GLY A 102 0.40 1.42 -19.88
C GLY A 102 -0.79 2.01 -19.12
N PHE A 103 -1.00 1.62 -17.85
CA PHE A 103 -2.02 2.25 -17.00
C PHE A 103 -1.40 2.98 -15.80
N PRO A 104 -2.04 4.05 -15.29
CA PRO A 104 -1.51 4.78 -14.16
C PRO A 104 -1.71 4.06 -12.82
N VAL A 105 -0.72 4.22 -11.92
CA VAL A 105 -0.82 3.88 -10.49
C VAL A 105 -0.67 5.17 -9.67
N LEU A 106 -1.47 5.30 -8.61
CA LEU A 106 -1.29 6.27 -7.54
C LEU A 106 -0.82 5.54 -6.27
N ASP A 107 0.40 5.80 -5.84
CA ASP A 107 0.93 5.33 -4.56
C ASP A 107 0.59 6.32 -3.44
N LEU A 108 -0.23 5.88 -2.48
CA LEU A 108 -0.65 6.70 -1.35
C LEU A 108 0.37 6.74 -0.21
N THR A 109 1.45 5.95 -0.26
CA THR A 109 2.43 5.83 0.84
C THR A 109 3.00 7.18 1.25
N ALA A 110 3.47 7.97 0.29
CA ALA A 110 4.05 9.28 0.58
C ALA A 110 3.03 10.27 1.16
N ALA A 111 1.77 10.22 0.71
CA ALA A 111 0.72 11.09 1.21
C ALA A 111 0.36 10.73 2.66
N LEU A 112 0.20 9.44 2.96
CA LEU A 112 -0.13 8.96 4.30
C LEU A 112 1.03 9.14 5.29
N ARG A 113 2.30 9.08 4.82
CA ARG A 113 3.48 9.35 5.65
C ARG A 113 3.57 10.79 6.13
N LYS A 114 3.00 11.74 5.40
CA LYS A 114 3.00 13.18 5.74
C LYS A 114 1.99 13.54 6.83
N VAL A 115 1.20 12.59 7.32
CA VAL A 115 0.27 12.83 8.42
C VAL A 115 1.07 13.01 9.72
N GLU A 116 1.43 14.26 9.99
CA GLU A 116 2.03 14.68 11.25
C GLU A 116 0.95 14.78 12.32
N ASN A 117 0.73 13.69 13.05
CA ASN A 117 -0.13 13.74 14.23
C ASN A 117 0.49 12.89 15.35
N PRO A 118 1.00 13.53 16.42
CA PRO A 118 1.67 12.83 17.52
C PRO A 118 0.71 11.98 18.37
N VAL A 119 -0.60 12.13 18.19
CA VAL A 119 -1.63 11.43 18.97
C VAL A 119 -2.31 10.33 18.15
N ARG A 120 -2.58 10.56 16.85
CA ARG A 120 -3.28 9.60 15.97
C ARG A 120 -2.82 9.70 14.52
N GLY A 121 -2.08 8.70 14.04
CA GLY A 121 -1.73 8.56 12.62
C GLY A 121 -2.93 8.25 11.73
N PRO A 122 -2.73 7.96 10.42
CA PRO A 122 -3.83 7.74 9.48
C PRO A 122 -4.53 6.37 9.61
N TYR A 123 -4.10 5.53 10.55
CA TYR A 123 -4.65 4.19 10.79
C TYR A 123 -5.32 4.12 12.16
N TYR A 124 -6.24 3.17 12.34
CA TYR A 124 -6.70 2.80 13.68
C TYR A 124 -5.58 2.13 14.47
N GLU A 125 -5.65 2.21 15.81
CA GLU A 125 -4.58 1.75 16.70
C GLU A 125 -4.41 0.22 16.68
N TYR A 126 -5.53 -0.52 16.67
CA TYR A 126 -5.58 -1.99 16.74
C TYR A 126 -6.12 -2.64 15.46
N ASP A 127 -6.31 -1.84 14.41
CA ASP A 127 -6.91 -2.28 13.16
C ASP A 127 -6.08 -1.76 11.98
N GLY A 128 -5.90 -2.61 10.96
CA GLY A 128 -5.04 -2.34 9.82
C GLY A 128 -5.62 -1.34 8.80
N HIS A 129 -6.85 -0.88 9.00
CA HIS A 129 -7.53 0.06 8.11
C HIS A 129 -7.25 1.51 8.51
N TRP A 130 -7.51 2.38 7.55
CA TRP A 130 -7.46 3.82 7.77
C TRP A 130 -8.58 4.27 8.71
N ASN A 131 -8.26 5.27 9.52
CA ASN A 131 -9.28 6.04 10.22
C ASN A 131 -9.78 7.20 9.32
N ALA A 132 -10.62 8.07 9.86
CA ALA A 132 -11.15 9.22 9.12
C ALA A 132 -10.06 10.13 8.51
N ILE A 133 -8.92 10.30 9.19
CA ILE A 133 -7.79 11.09 8.70
C ILE A 133 -7.15 10.40 7.49
N GLY A 134 -6.89 9.09 7.58
CA GLY A 134 -6.33 8.32 6.47
C GLY A 134 -7.24 8.33 5.24
N HIS A 135 -8.55 8.16 5.44
CA HIS A 135 -9.53 8.30 4.36
C HIS A 135 -9.54 9.71 3.75
N GLN A 136 -9.45 10.77 4.55
CA GLN A 136 -9.41 12.14 4.05
C GLN A 136 -8.16 12.41 3.20
N VAL A 137 -6.99 11.93 3.64
CA VAL A 137 -5.72 12.05 2.91
C VAL A 137 -5.77 11.28 1.60
N ALA A 138 -6.28 10.04 1.63
CA ALA A 138 -6.45 9.23 0.43
C ALA A 138 -7.40 9.91 -0.57
N ALA A 139 -8.55 10.42 -0.11
CA ALA A 139 -9.51 11.10 -0.96
C ALA A 139 -8.92 12.36 -1.61
N ALA A 140 -8.18 13.18 -0.85
CA ALA A 140 -7.50 14.35 -1.38
C ALA A 140 -6.47 13.98 -2.47
N ALA A 141 -5.60 13.01 -2.19
CA ALA A 141 -4.59 12.56 -3.16
C ALA A 141 -5.20 11.96 -4.43
N ILE A 142 -6.31 11.22 -4.31
CA ILE A 142 -7.04 10.68 -5.46
C ILE A 142 -7.66 11.82 -6.27
N ALA A 143 -8.34 12.78 -5.62
CA ALA A 143 -8.95 13.92 -6.29
C ALA A 143 -7.91 14.76 -7.06
N GLU A 144 -6.76 15.05 -6.43
CA GLU A 144 -5.63 15.74 -7.07
C GLU A 144 -5.12 14.96 -8.28
N ARG A 145 -4.97 13.64 -8.16
CA ARG A 145 -4.53 12.79 -9.28
C ARG A 145 -5.53 12.81 -10.43
N LEU A 146 -6.82 12.70 -10.16
CA LEU A 146 -7.86 12.75 -11.19
C LEU A 146 -7.91 14.13 -11.85
N ALA A 147 -7.76 15.21 -11.08
CA ALA A 147 -7.71 16.58 -11.60
C ALA A 147 -6.51 16.79 -12.53
N ALA A 148 -5.31 16.36 -12.12
CA ALA A 148 -4.08 16.46 -12.91
C ALA A 148 -4.14 15.68 -14.24
N GLN A 149 -4.96 14.63 -14.30
CA GLN A 149 -5.21 13.85 -15.53
C GLN A 149 -6.34 14.45 -16.40
N GLY A 150 -7.03 15.48 -15.92
CA GLY A 150 -8.20 16.05 -16.59
C GLY A 150 -9.42 15.12 -16.57
N TRP A 151 -9.50 14.20 -15.60
CA TRP A 151 -10.58 13.20 -15.50
C TRP A 151 -11.74 13.65 -14.62
N LEU A 152 -11.59 14.76 -13.91
CA LEU A 152 -12.71 15.37 -13.21
C LEU A 152 -13.57 16.16 -14.20
N PRO A 153 -14.91 16.10 -14.07
CA PRO A 153 -15.78 16.97 -14.83
C PRO A 153 -15.39 18.42 -14.55
N ARG A 154 -15.41 19.27 -15.60
CA ARG A 154 -15.36 20.71 -15.38
C ARG A 154 -16.54 21.07 -14.50
N CYS A 155 -16.30 21.68 -13.35
CA CYS A 155 -17.38 22.24 -12.55
C CYS A 155 -18.22 23.12 -13.48
N ALA A 156 -19.49 22.75 -13.68
CA ALA A 156 -20.44 23.64 -14.32
C ALA A 156 -20.45 24.89 -13.44
N GLY A 157 -19.89 25.99 -13.95
CA GLY A 157 -19.89 27.26 -13.25
C GLY A 157 -21.33 27.54 -12.82
N LYS A 158 -21.52 27.92 -11.55
CA LYS A 158 -22.81 28.45 -11.10
C LYS A 158 -23.24 29.48 -12.13
N GLY A 159 -24.30 29.18 -12.86
CA GLY A 159 -24.92 30.12 -13.80
C GLY A 159 -25.12 31.43 -13.06
N ARG A 160 -24.65 32.51 -13.68
CA ARG A 160 -24.87 33.87 -13.20
C ARG A 160 -26.36 34.17 -13.10
#